data_AF-A0AAV8S8Q5-F1
#
_entry.id   AF-A0AAV8S8Q5-F1
#
_cell.length_a   1.000
_cell.length_b   1.000
_cell.length_c   1.000
_cell.angle_alpha   90.00
_cell.angle_beta   90.00
_cell.angle_gamma   90.00
#
_symmetry.space_group_name_H-M   'P 1'
#
loop_
_entity.id
_entity.type
_entity.pdbx_description
1 polymer ?
#
loop_
_entity_poly.entity_id
_entity_poly.type
_entity_poly.pdbx_seq_one_letter_code
_entity_poly.pdbx_strand_id
1 'polypeptide(L)'
;MGKEASDKLEWKINVDGGTSEKEILMPESGPFHRIWQGLKIMLRDPIFRIRKFLERAWSLAIAEPKKVIHGFKVGLALSLVSLFYYMRPLYDGFGGNAMWAVMTVVVVFEYTVGATLCKCINRATGTFLAGSLGLGVHWIASHSGDKFEPIILGTSVFLLASAATFSRFIPSVKSRFDYGAMIFILTFSLVSISGYRLDKLFEMAHQRVSTIAIGTSLCIIITMLFCPTWAGNELHSLIHSNLEKLADSLDGSVAGYFTSNCNHDFSKKMESYKCVLNSKAAEDSLANFARWEPAHGPFNYWHPWKQYLKVGSALRRCGYCIGTINSSINSEFEAPEFLKKHLHNACTTLSSHASNVLRELATVMATTTKSSKINFFVGEMQHAVKELRNTMICLPNCYPTTRPPPPLECDGKAGITTKATTLSMTEILPVATVMSLLIETAVRIEDIAEQVNDLAEQADFKPATSKKVQSVKN
;
A
#
# COMPACT_ATOMS: atom_id res chain seq x y z
N MET A 1 47.03 14.43 -59.10
CA MET A 1 45.85 14.17 -58.24
C MET A 1 45.30 12.81 -58.67
N GLY A 2 45.75 11.76 -57.99
CA GLY A 2 45.57 10.37 -58.43
C GLY A 2 44.92 9.50 -57.36
N LYS A 3 43.92 8.74 -57.81
CA LYS A 3 43.57 7.33 -57.56
C LYS A 3 43.52 6.71 -56.14
N GLU A 4 42.61 5.73 -56.07
CA GLU A 4 42.38 4.64 -55.09
C GLU A 4 41.51 4.97 -53.85
N ALA A 5 40.61 4.11 -53.36
CA ALA A 5 40.00 2.86 -53.87
C ALA A 5 38.79 2.47 -52.96
N SER A 6 37.87 1.69 -53.54
CA SER A 6 37.11 0.54 -52.98
C SER A 6 36.71 0.52 -51.49
N ASP A 7 35.40 0.43 -51.19
CA ASP A 7 34.82 -0.91 -51.02
C ASP A 7 33.28 -0.94 -51.01
N LYS A 8 32.77 -1.87 -51.82
CA LYS A 8 31.38 -2.17 -52.12
C LYS A 8 31.13 -3.57 -51.56
N LEU A 9 30.27 -3.72 -50.56
CA LEU A 9 29.81 -5.04 -50.11
C LEU A 9 28.35 -5.24 -50.54
N GLU A 10 28.22 -5.83 -51.73
CA GLU A 10 27.00 -6.44 -52.26
C GLU A 10 26.66 -7.68 -51.44
N TRP A 11 25.41 -7.77 -50.96
CA TRP A 11 24.79 -9.07 -50.66
C TRP A 11 23.75 -9.36 -51.74
N LYS A 12 24.18 -10.13 -52.74
CA LYS A 12 23.36 -10.78 -53.75
C LYS A 12 22.61 -11.95 -53.08
N ILE A 13 21.29 -11.97 -53.18
CA ILE A 13 20.51 -13.21 -53.09
C ILE A 13 19.97 -13.46 -54.49
N ASN A 14 20.58 -14.43 -55.18
CA ASN A 14 20.02 -15.07 -56.37
C ASN A 14 18.86 -15.96 -55.92
N VAL A 15 17.67 -15.75 -56.48
CA VAL A 15 16.67 -16.81 -56.59
C VAL A 15 16.36 -16.93 -58.08
N ASP A 16 16.72 -18.10 -58.61
CA ASP A 16 16.65 -18.49 -60.00
C ASP A 16 15.27 -19.04 -60.35
N GLY A 17 14.87 -18.94 -61.62
CA GLY A 17 13.80 -19.73 -62.22
C GLY A 17 12.38 -19.15 -62.17
N GLY A 18 12.00 -18.41 -63.21
CA GLY A 18 10.68 -17.80 -63.36
C GLY A 18 9.57 -18.76 -63.81
N THR A 19 8.33 -18.26 -63.81
CA THR A 19 7.36 -18.38 -64.92
C THR A 19 6.30 -17.29 -64.75
N SER A 20 6.08 -16.55 -65.83
CA SER A 20 4.99 -15.61 -66.15
C SER A 20 3.72 -15.67 -65.27
N GLU A 21 3.30 -14.53 -64.70
CA GLU A 21 1.88 -14.15 -64.72
C GLU A 21 1.63 -12.67 -64.39
N LYS A 22 1.01 -11.98 -65.37
CA LYS A 22 0.08 -10.84 -65.28
C LYS A 22 0.55 -9.55 -64.59
N GLU A 23 0.99 -8.65 -65.46
CA GLU A 23 0.86 -7.20 -65.34
C GLU A 23 -0.61 -6.82 -65.04
N ILE A 24 -0.92 -6.59 -63.76
CA ILE A 24 -2.17 -5.97 -63.34
C ILE A 24 -1.94 -4.46 -63.33
N LEU A 25 -2.48 -3.80 -64.35
CA LEU A 25 -2.71 -2.35 -64.38
C LEU A 25 -3.43 -1.92 -63.09
N MET A 26 -2.71 -1.26 -62.17
CA MET A 26 -3.35 -0.53 -61.08
C MET A 26 -3.91 0.77 -61.64
N PRO A 27 -5.19 1.11 -61.39
CA PRO A 27 -5.71 2.42 -61.76
C PRO A 27 -4.98 3.46 -60.90
N GLU A 28 -4.51 4.55 -61.52
CA GLU A 28 -3.96 5.68 -60.79
C GLU A 28 -4.98 6.17 -59.76
N SER A 29 -4.73 5.84 -58.50
CA SER A 29 -5.51 6.33 -57.37
C SER A 29 -5.31 7.86 -57.31
N GLY A 30 -6.36 8.62 -57.61
CA GLY A 30 -6.30 10.08 -57.61
C GLY A 30 -5.78 10.65 -56.28
N PRO A 31 -5.20 11.87 -56.28
CA PRO A 31 -4.57 12.49 -55.10
C PRO A 31 -5.52 12.57 -53.90
N PHE A 32 -6.83 12.69 -54.16
CA PHE A 32 -7.87 12.68 -53.13
C PHE A 32 -7.97 11.33 -52.38
N HIS A 33 -7.77 10.20 -53.07
CA HIS A 33 -7.78 8.88 -52.43
C HIS A 33 -6.57 8.68 -51.53
N ARG A 34 -5.38 9.15 -51.95
CA ARG A 34 -4.15 9.10 -51.14
C ARG A 34 -4.25 9.99 -49.90
N ILE A 35 -4.81 11.20 -50.03
CA ILE A 35 -5.06 12.11 -48.90
C ILE A 35 -6.11 11.51 -47.95
N TRP A 36 -7.18 10.91 -48.47
CA TRP A 36 -8.21 10.23 -47.68
C TRP A 36 -7.67 9.00 -46.93
N GLN A 37 -6.80 8.21 -47.56
CA GLN A 37 -6.12 7.11 -46.88
C GLN A 37 -5.14 7.61 -45.81
N GLY A 38 -4.39 8.68 -46.08
CA GLY A 38 -3.53 9.33 -45.09
C GLY A 38 -4.30 9.83 -43.86
N LEU A 39 -5.45 10.48 -44.07
CA LEU A 39 -6.33 10.93 -43.01
C LEU A 39 -6.93 9.77 -42.20
N LYS A 40 -7.31 8.67 -42.88
CA LYS A 40 -7.85 7.47 -42.25
C LYS A 40 -6.81 6.77 -41.36
N ILE A 41 -5.55 6.73 -41.80
CA ILE A 41 -4.42 6.20 -41.00
C ILE A 41 -4.13 7.13 -39.81
N MET A 42 -4.14 8.45 -40.03
CA MET A 42 -3.90 9.44 -38.99
C MET A 42 -4.97 9.44 -37.89
N LEU A 43 -6.23 9.15 -38.22
CA LEU A 43 -7.32 8.98 -37.25
C LEU A 43 -7.37 7.57 -36.62
N ARG A 44 -6.81 6.54 -37.29
CA ARG A 44 -6.78 5.17 -36.76
C ARG A 44 -5.89 5.05 -35.53
N ASP A 45 -4.76 5.74 -35.50
CA ASP A 45 -3.81 5.71 -34.40
C ASP A 45 -4.38 6.26 -33.07
N PRO A 46 -5.04 7.44 -33.01
CA PRO A 46 -5.69 7.89 -31.78
C PRO A 46 -6.86 6.99 -31.38
N ILE A 47 -7.65 6.47 -32.34
CA ILE A 47 -8.73 5.52 -32.03
C ILE A 47 -8.17 4.23 -31.42
N PHE A 48 -7.08 3.69 -31.97
CA PHE A 48 -6.43 2.49 -31.43
C PHE A 48 -5.86 2.75 -30.03
N ARG A 49 -5.27 3.93 -29.79
CA ARG A 49 -4.81 4.34 -28.45
C ARG A 49 -5.97 4.46 -27.45
N ILE A 50 -7.08 5.07 -27.85
CA ILE A 50 -8.30 5.18 -27.03
C ILE A 50 -8.85 3.79 -26.72
N ARG A 51 -8.93 2.90 -27.71
CA ARG A 51 -9.41 1.52 -27.51
C ARG A 51 -8.51 0.77 -26.53
N LYS A 52 -7.18 0.84 -26.71
CA LYS A 52 -6.21 0.21 -25.78
C LYS A 52 -6.31 0.80 -24.38
N PHE A 53 -6.58 2.10 -24.26
CA PHE A 53 -6.84 2.75 -22.98
C PHE A 53 -8.14 2.24 -22.35
N LEU A 54 -9.22 2.12 -23.12
CA LEU A 54 -10.50 1.58 -22.66
C LEU A 54 -10.38 0.11 -22.22
N GLU A 55 -9.66 -0.73 -22.97
CA GLU A 55 -9.39 -2.12 -22.59
C GLU A 55 -8.63 -2.20 -21.26
N ARG A 56 -7.61 -1.34 -21.07
CA ARG A 56 -6.89 -1.24 -19.79
C ARG A 56 -7.78 -0.72 -18.66
N ALA A 57 -8.54 0.34 -18.90
CA ALA A 57 -9.47 0.90 -17.92
C ALA A 57 -10.55 -0.12 -17.52
N TRP A 58 -11.05 -0.91 -18.47
CA TRP A 58 -11.98 -2.00 -18.24
C TRP A 58 -11.35 -3.11 -17.39
N SER A 59 -10.12 -3.52 -17.71
CA SER A 59 -9.40 -4.51 -16.90
C SER A 59 -9.16 -4.03 -15.45
N LEU A 60 -8.87 -2.73 -15.27
CA LEU A 60 -8.72 -2.10 -13.96
C LEU A 60 -10.07 -2.03 -13.21
N ALA A 61 -11.14 -1.69 -13.93
CA ALA A 61 -12.49 -1.61 -13.37
C ALA A 61 -12.97 -2.96 -12.82
N ILE A 62 -12.67 -4.06 -13.54
CA ILE A 62 -12.95 -5.43 -13.09
C ILE A 62 -12.07 -5.81 -11.91
N ALA A 63 -10.78 -5.46 -11.94
CA ALA A 63 -9.84 -5.79 -10.88
C ALA A 63 -10.15 -5.07 -9.55
N GLU A 64 -10.65 -3.83 -9.61
CA GLU A 64 -10.86 -2.98 -8.43
C GLU A 64 -12.28 -2.37 -8.39
N PRO A 65 -13.32 -3.19 -8.16
CA PRO A 65 -14.72 -2.75 -8.23
C PRO A 65 -15.05 -1.63 -7.23
N LYS A 66 -14.40 -1.62 -6.06
CA LYS A 66 -14.57 -0.55 -5.05
C LYS A 66 -14.17 0.83 -5.60
N LYS A 67 -13.15 0.91 -6.45
CA LYS A 67 -12.72 2.18 -7.06
C LYS A 67 -13.72 2.68 -8.11
N VAL A 68 -14.34 1.76 -8.85
CA VAL A 68 -15.42 2.09 -9.79
C VAL A 68 -16.63 2.65 -9.03
N ILE A 69 -17.03 1.98 -7.94
CA ILE A 69 -18.11 2.45 -7.07
C ILE A 69 -17.76 3.84 -6.53
N HIS A 70 -16.54 4.07 -6.06
CA HIS A 70 -16.12 5.40 -5.60
C HIS A 70 -16.23 6.47 -6.72
N GLY A 71 -15.77 6.18 -7.93
CA GLY A 71 -15.93 7.09 -9.07
C GLY A 71 -17.40 7.43 -9.36
N PHE A 72 -18.28 6.43 -9.29
CA PHE A 72 -19.73 6.63 -9.40
C PHE A 72 -20.28 7.52 -8.29
N LYS A 73 -19.87 7.32 -7.02
CA LYS A 73 -20.29 8.16 -5.90
C LYS A 73 -19.92 9.63 -6.09
N VAL A 74 -18.70 9.90 -6.56
CA VAL A 74 -18.24 11.27 -6.84
C VAL A 74 -19.08 11.89 -7.96
N GLY A 75 -19.31 11.16 -9.04
CA GLY A 75 -20.18 11.61 -10.13
C GLY A 75 -21.61 11.89 -9.68
N LEU A 76 -22.18 11.03 -8.84
CA LEU A 76 -23.50 11.21 -8.24
C LEU A 76 -23.55 12.46 -7.34
N ALA A 77 -22.52 12.69 -6.52
CA ALA A 77 -22.43 13.87 -5.67
C ALA A 77 -22.37 15.17 -6.47
N LEU A 78 -21.55 15.21 -7.52
CA LEU A 78 -21.46 16.36 -8.42
C LEU A 78 -22.78 16.59 -9.16
N SER A 79 -23.43 15.52 -9.61
CA SER A 79 -24.73 15.60 -10.30
C SER A 79 -25.81 16.13 -9.37
N LEU A 80 -25.87 15.65 -8.12
CA LEU A 80 -26.85 16.11 -7.13
C LEU A 80 -26.60 17.56 -6.70
N VAL A 81 -25.34 17.96 -6.46
CA VAL A 81 -25.01 19.38 -6.16
C VAL A 81 -25.36 20.29 -7.34
N SER A 82 -25.10 19.85 -8.57
CA SER A 82 -25.43 20.61 -9.77
C SER A 82 -26.95 20.72 -9.97
N LEU A 83 -27.69 19.62 -9.77
CA LEU A 83 -29.14 19.59 -9.85
C LEU A 83 -29.77 20.48 -8.77
N PHE A 84 -29.26 20.43 -7.54
CA PHE A 84 -29.69 21.28 -6.43
C PHE A 84 -29.54 22.77 -6.78
N TYR A 85 -28.51 23.11 -7.56
CA TYR A 85 -28.28 24.48 -8.03
C TYR A 85 -29.24 24.92 -9.15
N TYR A 86 -29.63 24.02 -10.07
CA TYR A 86 -30.54 24.36 -11.16
C TYR A 86 -32.00 24.53 -10.73
N MET A 87 -32.34 24.24 -9.47
CA MET A 87 -33.69 24.49 -8.93
C MET A 87 -33.90 26.00 -8.68
N ARG A 88 -34.82 26.60 -9.46
CA ARG A 88 -35.12 28.05 -9.54
C ARG A 88 -35.13 28.84 -8.21
N PRO A 89 -35.77 28.39 -7.12
CA PRO A 89 -35.82 29.15 -5.86
C PRO A 89 -34.45 29.34 -5.18
N LEU A 90 -33.46 28.51 -5.52
CA LEU A 90 -32.13 28.50 -4.91
C LEU A 90 -31.06 29.09 -5.82
N TYR A 91 -31.26 29.06 -7.14
CA TYR A 91 -30.42 29.78 -8.11
C TYR A 91 -30.44 31.29 -7.85
N ASP A 92 -31.63 31.86 -7.61
CA ASP A 92 -31.79 33.29 -7.32
C ASP A 92 -31.19 33.68 -5.95
N GLY A 93 -31.09 32.74 -5.01
CA GLY A 93 -30.51 32.94 -3.67
C GLY A 93 -29.00 32.68 -3.55
N PHE A 94 -28.39 31.89 -4.46
CA PHE A 94 -27.00 31.42 -4.35
C PHE A 94 -26.17 31.56 -5.65
N GLY A 95 -26.72 32.16 -6.72
CA GLY A 95 -26.24 32.16 -8.11
C GLY A 95 -24.78 32.53 -8.40
N GLY A 96 -24.09 33.24 -7.50
CA GLY A 96 -22.65 33.56 -7.65
C GLY A 96 -21.70 32.58 -6.96
N ASN A 97 -22.20 31.76 -6.02
CA ASN A 97 -21.39 30.98 -5.09
C ASN A 97 -21.43 29.47 -5.31
N ALA A 98 -22.18 28.97 -6.32
CA ALA A 98 -22.31 27.54 -6.61
C ALA A 98 -20.98 26.83 -6.92
N MET A 99 -20.00 27.58 -7.45
CA MET A 99 -18.64 27.09 -7.65
C MET A 99 -18.05 26.55 -6.35
N TRP A 100 -18.36 27.16 -5.19
CA TRP A 100 -17.86 26.70 -3.89
C TRP A 100 -18.43 25.35 -3.46
N ALA A 101 -19.69 25.06 -3.79
CA ALA A 101 -20.30 23.76 -3.49
C ALA A 101 -19.66 22.65 -4.34
N VAL A 102 -19.53 22.88 -5.65
CA VAL A 102 -18.88 21.94 -6.59
C VAL A 102 -17.41 21.71 -6.21
N MET A 103 -16.66 22.79 -5.96
CA MET A 103 -15.26 22.70 -5.50
C MET A 103 -15.15 21.96 -4.16
N THR A 104 -16.12 22.13 -3.26
CA THR A 104 -16.13 21.40 -2.00
C THR A 104 -16.28 19.90 -2.24
N VAL A 105 -17.20 19.47 -3.09
CA VAL A 105 -17.32 18.05 -3.46
C VAL A 105 -16.00 17.52 -4.02
N VAL A 106 -15.44 18.18 -5.03
CA VAL A 106 -14.20 17.71 -5.68
C VAL A 106 -13.03 17.57 -4.71
N VAL A 107 -12.91 18.49 -3.75
CA VAL A 107 -11.73 18.54 -2.86
C VAL A 107 -11.89 17.68 -1.61
N VAL A 108 -13.13 17.51 -1.14
CA VAL A 108 -13.44 16.83 0.13
C VAL A 108 -13.77 15.35 -0.04
N PHE A 109 -14.36 14.96 -1.18
CA PHE A 109 -14.77 13.58 -1.42
C PHE A 109 -13.53 12.69 -1.60
N GLU A 110 -13.40 11.69 -0.74
CA GLU A 110 -12.24 10.80 -0.67
C GLU A 110 -12.66 9.33 -0.83
N TYR A 111 -11.68 8.45 -1.06
CA TYR A 111 -11.95 7.03 -1.29
C TYR A 111 -12.66 6.35 -0.11
N THR A 112 -12.29 6.73 1.13
CA THR A 112 -12.90 6.19 2.34
C THR A 112 -13.85 7.18 3.00
N VAL A 113 -14.81 6.64 3.77
CA VAL A 113 -15.76 7.42 4.55
C VAL A 113 -15.03 8.28 5.58
N GLY A 114 -14.10 7.69 6.35
CA GLY A 114 -13.31 8.42 7.35
C GLY A 114 -12.48 9.56 6.78
N ALA A 115 -11.88 9.38 5.60
CA ALA A 115 -11.13 10.45 4.93
C ALA A 115 -12.06 11.60 4.49
N THR A 116 -13.24 11.27 3.95
CA THR A 116 -14.23 12.28 3.55
C THR A 116 -14.75 13.05 4.77
N LEU A 117 -15.10 12.36 5.86
CA LEU A 117 -15.53 12.99 7.11
C LEU A 117 -14.45 13.91 7.69
N CYS A 118 -13.21 13.43 7.76
CA CYS A 118 -12.06 14.22 8.22
C CYS A 118 -11.91 15.51 7.39
N LYS A 119 -11.96 15.40 6.06
CA LYS A 119 -11.89 16.58 5.18
C LYS A 119 -13.12 17.50 5.30
N CYS A 120 -14.33 16.98 5.47
CA CYS A 120 -15.54 17.78 5.72
C CYS A 120 -15.39 18.62 7.00
N ILE A 121 -14.98 17.98 8.10
CA ILE A 121 -14.79 18.65 9.40
C ILE A 121 -13.67 19.68 9.31
N ASN A 122 -12.56 19.34 8.66
CA ASN A 122 -11.46 20.26 8.41
C ASN A 122 -11.87 21.46 7.54
N ARG A 123 -12.70 21.23 6.52
CA ARG A 123 -13.26 22.30 5.67
C ARG A 123 -14.08 23.26 6.51
N ALA A 124 -15.06 22.72 7.24
CA ALA A 124 -15.96 23.51 8.07
C ALA A 124 -15.20 24.31 9.14
N THR A 125 -14.31 23.64 9.87
CA THR A 125 -13.51 24.26 10.95
C THR A 125 -12.55 25.30 10.41
N GLY A 126 -11.81 24.98 9.33
CA GLY A 126 -10.86 25.91 8.71
C GLY A 126 -11.54 27.17 8.16
N THR A 127 -12.67 27.01 7.46
CA THR A 127 -13.45 28.14 6.93
C THR A 127 -14.07 28.97 8.06
N PHE A 128 -14.61 28.33 9.10
CA PHE A 128 -15.20 29.04 10.25
C PHE A 128 -14.15 29.85 11.03
N LEU A 129 -13.00 29.24 11.36
CA LEU A 129 -11.91 29.92 12.05
C LEU A 129 -11.35 31.07 11.21
N ALA A 130 -11.16 30.86 9.91
CA ALA A 130 -10.67 31.90 9.01
C ALA A 130 -11.67 33.05 8.84
N GLY A 131 -12.96 32.74 8.70
CA GLY A 131 -14.01 33.74 8.59
C GLY A 131 -14.15 34.58 9.86
N SER A 132 -14.21 33.94 11.02
CA SER A 132 -14.32 34.63 12.32
C SER A 132 -13.10 35.50 12.63
N LEU A 133 -11.88 34.98 12.44
CA LEU A 133 -10.67 35.79 12.62
C LEU A 133 -10.54 36.89 11.56
N GLY A 134 -10.94 36.64 10.31
CA GLY A 134 -10.97 37.65 9.25
C GLY A 134 -11.87 38.83 9.59
N LEU A 135 -13.08 38.56 10.09
CA LEU A 135 -14.02 39.58 10.56
C LEU A 135 -13.47 40.33 11.79
N GLY A 136 -12.86 39.60 12.74
CA GLY A 136 -12.26 40.21 13.93
C GLY A 136 -11.11 41.16 13.60
N VAL A 137 -10.19 40.75 12.72
CA VAL A 137 -9.08 41.58 12.26
C VAL A 137 -9.59 42.81 11.50
N HIS A 138 -10.59 42.64 10.61
CA HIS A 138 -11.19 43.75 9.88
C HIS A 138 -11.88 44.76 10.80
N TRP A 139 -12.59 44.27 11.82
CA TRP A 139 -13.20 45.12 12.85
C TRP A 139 -12.15 45.93 13.62
N ILE A 140 -11.02 45.33 14.00
CA ILE A 140 -9.92 46.05 14.66
C ILE A 140 -9.28 47.08 13.72
N ALA A 141 -9.06 46.71 12.45
CA ALA A 141 -8.41 47.55 11.46
C ALA A 141 -9.26 48.81 11.14
N SER A 142 -10.57 48.64 10.98
CA SER A 142 -11.50 49.74 10.71
C SER A 142 -11.63 50.73 11.87
N HIS A 143 -11.43 50.31 13.12
CA HIS A 143 -11.41 51.21 14.29
C HIS A 143 -10.06 51.93 14.48
N SER A 144 -9.02 51.55 13.73
CA SER A 144 -7.66 52.08 13.88
C SER A 144 -7.34 53.26 12.94
N GLY A 145 -8.28 53.62 12.06
CA GLY A 145 -8.18 54.72 11.11
C GLY A 145 -7.50 54.34 9.78
N ASP A 146 -7.84 55.09 8.72
CA ASP A 146 -7.55 54.76 7.31
C ASP A 146 -6.06 54.52 6.99
N LYS A 147 -5.15 55.17 7.73
CA LYS A 147 -3.69 55.00 7.54
C LYS A 147 -3.19 53.66 8.09
N PHE A 148 -3.77 53.19 9.20
CA PHE A 148 -3.33 51.98 9.88
C PHE A 148 -4.09 50.73 9.42
N GLU A 149 -5.29 50.88 8.88
CA GLU A 149 -6.11 49.77 8.35
C GLU A 149 -5.34 48.82 7.40
N PRO A 150 -4.71 49.29 6.30
CA PRO A 150 -3.98 48.40 5.40
C PRO A 150 -2.75 47.76 6.04
N ILE A 151 -2.10 48.45 6.98
CA ILE A 151 -0.92 47.94 7.72
C ILE A 151 -1.34 46.80 8.64
N ILE A 152 -2.43 46.96 9.38
CA ILE A 152 -2.97 45.95 10.30
C ILE A 152 -3.44 44.73 9.52
N LEU A 153 -4.19 44.92 8.42
CA LEU A 153 -4.65 43.83 7.56
C LEU A 153 -3.46 43.06 6.96
N GLY A 154 -2.48 43.77 6.36
CA GLY A 154 -1.31 43.15 5.76
C GLY A 154 -0.46 42.37 6.78
N THR A 155 -0.22 42.96 7.96
CA THR A 155 0.54 42.31 9.03
C THR A 155 -0.19 41.08 9.57
N SER A 156 -1.51 41.14 9.72
CA SER A 156 -2.32 40.02 10.20
C SER A 156 -2.35 38.85 9.20
N VAL A 157 -2.49 39.14 7.90
CA VAL A 157 -2.35 38.14 6.82
C VAL A 157 -0.99 37.49 6.88
N PHE A 158 0.09 38.28 6.96
CA PHE A 158 1.45 37.74 7.06
C PHE A 158 1.61 36.82 8.27
N LEU A 159 1.23 37.26 9.47
CA LEU A 159 1.42 36.50 10.71
C LEU A 159 0.59 35.22 10.73
N LEU A 160 -0.72 35.30 10.46
CA LEU A 160 -1.61 34.14 10.55
C LEU A 160 -1.37 33.15 9.40
N ALA A 161 -1.07 33.61 8.18
CA ALA A 161 -0.70 32.72 7.10
C ALA A 161 0.65 32.04 7.35
N SER A 162 1.64 32.76 7.89
CA SER A 162 2.94 32.18 8.27
C SER A 162 2.78 31.16 9.39
N ALA A 163 2.03 31.49 10.44
CA ALA A 163 1.77 30.57 11.56
C ALA A 163 1.02 29.31 11.11
N ALA A 164 -0.03 29.46 10.30
CA ALA A 164 -0.77 28.33 9.75
C ALA A 164 0.11 27.48 8.82
N THR A 165 0.95 28.10 7.99
CA THR A 165 1.90 27.38 7.12
C THR A 165 2.94 26.62 7.94
N PHE A 166 3.50 27.25 8.97
CA PHE A 166 4.46 26.62 9.87
C PHE A 166 3.86 25.41 10.60
N SER A 167 2.59 25.54 11.05
CA SER A 167 1.89 24.45 11.73
C SER A 167 1.81 23.16 10.89
N ARG A 168 1.81 23.27 9.55
CA ARG A 168 1.77 22.12 8.63
C ARG A 168 3.05 21.29 8.63
N PHE A 169 4.16 21.80 9.15
CA PHE A 169 5.39 21.02 9.32
C PHE A 169 5.37 20.17 10.59
N ILE A 170 4.46 20.45 11.53
CA ILE A 170 4.31 19.67 12.76
C ILE A 170 3.57 18.37 12.42
N PRO A 171 4.17 17.18 12.61
CA PRO A 171 3.58 15.91 12.16
C PRO A 171 2.17 15.61 12.71
N SER A 172 1.90 16.02 13.95
CA SER A 172 0.57 15.84 14.60
C SER A 172 -0.52 16.71 13.96
N VAL A 173 -0.16 17.92 13.51
CA VAL A 173 -1.06 18.82 12.78
C VAL A 173 -1.18 18.35 11.34
N LYS A 174 -0.06 18.03 10.66
CA LYS A 174 -0.05 17.57 9.27
C LYS A 174 -0.93 16.36 9.03
N SER A 175 -0.84 15.36 9.91
CA SER A 175 -1.61 14.11 9.78
C SER A 175 -3.12 14.31 9.93
N ARG A 176 -3.58 15.39 10.58
CA ARG A 176 -5.00 15.58 10.93
C ARG A 176 -5.65 16.78 10.28
N PHE A 177 -4.92 17.87 10.14
CA PHE A 177 -5.43 19.20 9.84
C PHE A 177 -4.72 19.88 8.67
N ASP A 178 -3.84 19.20 7.91
CA ASP A 178 -3.12 19.83 6.78
C ASP A 178 -4.10 20.48 5.78
N TYR A 179 -5.16 19.77 5.42
CA TYR A 179 -6.23 20.32 4.58
C TYR A 179 -6.92 21.52 5.23
N GLY A 180 -7.26 21.44 6.52
CA GLY A 180 -7.89 22.52 7.28
C GLY A 180 -7.02 23.77 7.37
N ALA A 181 -5.71 23.61 7.55
CA ALA A 181 -4.74 24.70 7.55
C ALA A 181 -4.64 25.37 6.16
N MET A 182 -4.66 24.59 5.07
CA MET A 182 -4.72 25.17 3.71
C MET A 182 -6.00 25.96 3.48
N ILE A 183 -7.16 25.43 3.90
CA ILE A 183 -8.44 26.13 3.80
C ILE A 183 -8.44 27.39 4.66
N PHE A 184 -7.87 27.32 5.87
CA PHE A 184 -7.74 28.47 6.74
C PHE A 184 -6.95 29.59 6.08
N ILE A 185 -5.75 29.29 5.55
CA ILE A 185 -4.90 30.28 4.85
C ILE A 185 -5.65 30.90 3.68
N LEU A 186 -6.27 30.06 2.84
CA LEU A 186 -7.00 30.51 1.66
C LEU A 186 -8.18 31.42 2.04
N THR A 187 -9.04 30.97 2.95
CA THR A 187 -10.22 31.71 3.37
C THR A 187 -9.84 32.99 4.10
N PHE A 188 -8.86 32.95 5.01
CA PHE A 188 -8.45 34.12 5.78
C PHE A 188 -7.84 35.19 4.88
N SER A 189 -6.99 34.79 3.92
CA SER A 189 -6.41 35.71 2.93
C SER A 189 -7.49 36.32 2.05
N LEU A 190 -8.44 35.51 1.55
CA LEU A 190 -9.55 36.01 0.74
C LEU A 190 -10.44 36.99 1.50
N VAL A 191 -10.81 36.69 2.75
CA VAL A 191 -11.65 37.58 3.58
C VAL A 191 -10.90 38.87 3.90
N SER A 192 -9.63 38.79 4.30
CA SER A 192 -8.82 39.96 4.67
C SER A 192 -8.56 40.90 3.49
N ILE A 193 -8.30 40.35 2.28
CA ILE A 193 -8.07 41.15 1.07
C ILE A 193 -9.39 41.70 0.50
N SER A 194 -10.51 40.98 0.65
CA SER A 194 -11.83 41.42 0.16
C SER A 194 -12.52 42.43 1.08
N GLY A 195 -11.90 42.79 2.21
CA GLY A 195 -12.45 43.62 3.30
C GLY A 195 -12.92 45.03 2.92
N TYR A 196 -12.64 45.55 1.73
CA TYR A 196 -12.98 46.93 1.32
C TYR A 196 -14.48 47.17 1.04
N ARG A 197 -15.37 46.17 1.17
CA ARG A 197 -16.82 46.29 0.86
C ARG A 197 -17.71 45.74 1.98
N LEU A 198 -17.85 46.51 3.06
CA LEU A 198 -18.56 46.17 4.31
C LEU A 198 -19.96 45.56 4.11
N ASP A 199 -20.82 46.15 3.27
CA ASP A 199 -22.23 45.73 3.15
C ASP A 199 -22.43 44.42 2.36
N LYS A 200 -21.41 43.98 1.60
CA LYS A 200 -21.48 42.74 0.80
C LYS A 200 -20.78 41.56 1.45
N LEU A 201 -20.03 41.77 2.53
CA LEU A 201 -19.22 40.72 3.15
C LEU A 201 -20.06 39.73 3.95
N PHE A 202 -21.03 40.19 4.73
CA PHE A 202 -21.86 39.31 5.55
C PHE A 202 -22.76 38.41 4.68
N GLU A 203 -23.39 38.99 3.66
CA GLU A 203 -24.23 38.23 2.72
C GLU A 203 -23.39 37.24 1.90
N MET A 204 -22.22 37.66 1.41
CA MET A 204 -21.29 36.79 0.69
C MET A 204 -20.73 35.67 1.59
N ALA A 205 -20.40 35.96 2.85
CA ALA A 205 -19.89 34.98 3.81
C ALA A 205 -20.98 33.97 4.18
N HIS A 206 -22.20 34.43 4.44
CA HIS A 206 -23.35 33.57 4.74
C HIS A 206 -23.63 32.61 3.57
N GLN A 207 -23.70 33.12 2.34
CA GLN A 207 -23.88 32.29 1.15
C GLN A 207 -22.72 31.29 0.93
N ARG A 208 -21.47 31.67 1.22
CA ARG A 208 -20.32 30.75 1.11
C ARG A 208 -20.37 29.64 2.16
N VAL A 209 -20.68 29.98 3.40
CA VAL A 209 -20.78 29.00 4.48
C VAL A 209 -21.93 28.03 4.21
N SER A 210 -23.10 28.52 3.78
CA SER A 210 -24.25 27.67 3.47
C SER A 210 -24.01 26.76 2.26
N THR A 211 -23.41 27.27 1.18
CA THR A 211 -23.05 26.44 0.00
C THR A 211 -21.99 25.39 0.31
N ILE A 212 -20.98 25.73 1.13
CA ILE A 212 -20.01 24.74 1.63
C ILE A 212 -20.72 23.69 2.50
N ALA A 213 -21.62 24.11 3.40
CA ALA A 213 -22.37 23.21 4.27
C ALA A 213 -23.24 22.23 3.48
N ILE A 214 -23.93 22.69 2.44
CA ILE A 214 -24.71 21.85 1.51
C ILE A 214 -23.79 20.84 0.82
N GLY A 215 -22.67 21.31 0.25
CA GLY A 215 -21.68 20.45 -0.41
C GLY A 215 -21.12 19.36 0.52
N THR A 216 -20.70 19.73 1.73
CA THR A 216 -20.21 18.75 2.72
C THR A 216 -21.30 17.78 3.15
N SER A 217 -22.54 18.24 3.35
CA SER A 217 -23.66 17.38 3.77
C SER A 217 -23.97 16.33 2.72
N LEU A 218 -24.03 16.73 1.44
CA LEU A 218 -24.23 15.80 0.32
C LEU A 218 -23.07 14.79 0.20
N CYS A 219 -21.82 15.22 0.40
CA CYS A 219 -20.68 14.29 0.43
C CYS A 219 -20.83 13.24 1.52
N ILE A 220 -21.19 13.65 2.74
CA ILE A 220 -21.37 12.75 3.88
C ILE A 220 -22.51 11.77 3.62
N ILE A 221 -23.67 12.26 3.17
CA ILE A 221 -24.83 11.43 2.86
C ILE A 221 -24.48 10.37 1.81
N ILE A 222 -23.83 10.77 0.72
CA ILE A 222 -23.55 9.85 -0.38
C ILE A 222 -22.49 8.81 0.01
N THR A 223 -21.42 9.24 0.71
CA THR A 223 -20.38 8.31 1.16
C THR A 223 -20.89 7.28 2.17
N MET A 224 -21.84 7.67 3.03
CA MET A 224 -22.44 6.81 4.04
C MET A 224 -23.48 5.83 3.45
N LEU A 225 -24.35 6.31 2.56
CA LEU A 225 -25.51 5.52 2.10
C LEU A 225 -25.20 4.62 0.90
N PHE A 226 -24.33 5.05 -0.02
CA PHE A 226 -24.03 4.29 -1.23
C PHE A 226 -22.76 3.47 -1.05
N CYS A 227 -22.90 2.17 -0.73
CA CYS A 227 -21.82 1.18 -0.64
C CYS A 227 -20.58 1.67 0.15
N PRO A 228 -20.70 1.97 1.45
CA PRO A 228 -19.65 2.66 2.21
C PRO A 228 -18.32 1.88 2.22
N THR A 229 -17.24 2.60 1.95
CA THR A 229 -15.86 2.09 1.98
C THR A 229 -15.18 2.60 3.25
N TRP A 230 -15.17 1.76 4.28
CA TRP A 230 -14.64 2.11 5.60
C TRP A 230 -13.11 1.94 5.67
N ALA A 231 -12.39 2.96 6.13
CA ALA A 231 -10.96 2.92 6.36
C ALA A 231 -10.58 1.88 7.42
N GLY A 232 -11.41 1.73 8.46
CA GLY A 232 -11.21 0.70 9.49
C GLY A 232 -11.21 -0.72 8.91
N ASN A 233 -12.16 -1.02 8.02
CA ASN A 233 -12.25 -2.30 7.35
C ASN A 233 -11.09 -2.54 6.36
N GLU A 234 -10.65 -1.51 5.64
CA GLU A 234 -9.47 -1.61 4.76
C GLU A 234 -8.19 -1.85 5.58
N LEU A 235 -8.02 -1.17 6.71
CA LEU A 235 -6.87 -1.39 7.61
C LEU A 235 -6.88 -2.82 8.16
N HIS A 236 -8.04 -3.29 8.61
CA HIS A 236 -8.19 -4.62 9.14
C HIS A 236 -7.88 -5.70 8.10
N SER A 237 -8.42 -5.56 6.88
CA SER A 237 -8.11 -6.42 5.74
C SER A 237 -6.63 -6.37 5.35
N LEU A 238 -6.00 -5.20 5.43
CA LEU A 238 -4.57 -5.03 5.15
C LEU A 238 -3.70 -5.81 6.15
N ILE A 239 -3.99 -5.72 7.46
CA ILE A 239 -3.25 -6.49 8.47
C ILE A 239 -3.44 -8.00 8.27
N HIS A 240 -4.68 -8.44 8.04
CA HIS A 240 -4.98 -9.83 7.68
C HIS A 240 -4.16 -10.31 6.47
N SER A 241 -4.18 -9.54 5.37
CA SER A 241 -3.42 -9.88 4.17
C SER A 241 -1.91 -9.88 4.40
N ASN A 242 -1.40 -8.99 5.25
CA ASN A 242 0.02 -8.93 5.57
C ASN A 242 0.48 -10.17 6.37
N LEU A 243 -0.35 -10.69 7.28
CA LEU A 243 -0.07 -11.94 8.00
C LEU A 243 0.06 -13.12 7.03
N GLU A 244 -0.90 -13.30 6.12
CA GLU A 244 -0.86 -14.35 5.09
C GLU A 244 0.37 -14.22 4.18
N LYS A 245 0.68 -13.00 3.74
CA LYS A 245 1.87 -12.74 2.91
C LYS A 245 3.17 -13.08 3.63
N LEU A 246 3.30 -12.77 4.92
CA LEU A 246 4.48 -13.18 5.68
C LEU A 246 4.58 -14.69 5.81
N ALA A 247 3.48 -15.39 6.08
CA ALA A 247 3.47 -16.86 6.16
C ALA A 247 3.92 -17.48 4.83
N ASP A 248 3.30 -17.02 3.74
CA ASP A 248 3.60 -17.50 2.39
C ASP A 248 5.04 -17.19 1.94
N SER A 249 5.57 -16.02 2.31
CA SER A 249 6.96 -15.65 2.02
C SER A 249 7.96 -16.38 2.91
N LEU A 250 7.65 -16.66 4.17
CA LEU A 250 8.53 -17.44 5.05
C LEU A 250 8.72 -18.85 4.52
N ASP A 251 7.62 -19.56 4.25
CA ASP A 251 7.66 -20.90 3.65
C ASP A 251 8.38 -20.89 2.30
N GLY A 252 8.08 -19.90 1.45
CA GLY A 252 8.71 -19.73 0.14
C GLY A 252 10.22 -19.50 0.23
N SER A 253 10.68 -18.63 1.13
CA SER A 253 12.09 -18.28 1.28
C SER A 253 12.92 -19.44 1.84
N VAL A 254 12.38 -20.17 2.82
CA VAL A 254 13.08 -21.35 3.37
C VAL A 254 13.12 -22.46 2.33
N ALA A 255 12.00 -22.78 1.67
CA ALA A 255 11.99 -23.81 0.64
C ALA A 255 12.88 -23.45 -0.56
N GLY A 256 12.92 -22.17 -0.97
CA GLY A 256 13.80 -21.69 -2.04
C GLY A 256 15.30 -21.76 -1.70
N TYR A 257 15.67 -21.62 -0.42
CA TYR A 257 17.07 -21.77 0.01
C TYR A 257 17.58 -23.22 -0.12
N PHE A 258 16.72 -24.20 0.14
CA PHE A 258 17.08 -25.62 0.12
C PHE A 258 16.72 -26.35 -1.19
N THR A 259 15.95 -25.72 -2.08
CA THR A 259 15.47 -26.36 -3.32
C THR A 259 15.80 -25.50 -4.54
N SER A 260 16.59 -26.04 -5.48
CA SER A 260 17.08 -25.30 -6.65
C SER A 260 16.05 -25.04 -7.76
N ASN A 261 14.80 -25.51 -7.63
CA ASN A 261 13.82 -25.49 -8.72
C ASN A 261 12.60 -24.62 -8.37
N CYS A 262 12.69 -23.32 -8.66
CA CYS A 262 11.64 -22.34 -8.38
C CYS A 262 10.94 -21.89 -9.67
N ASN A 263 9.63 -22.15 -9.78
CA ASN A 263 8.80 -21.59 -10.86
C ASN A 263 8.47 -20.11 -10.60
N HIS A 264 8.01 -19.38 -11.63
CA HIS A 264 7.68 -17.94 -11.53
C HIS A 264 6.65 -17.61 -10.44
N ASP A 265 5.61 -18.43 -10.27
CA ASP A 265 4.59 -18.22 -9.22
C ASP A 265 5.15 -18.42 -7.80
N PHE A 266 6.11 -19.34 -7.65
CA PHE A 266 6.80 -19.58 -6.39
C PHE A 266 7.68 -18.38 -6.01
N SER A 267 8.41 -17.82 -6.98
CA SER A 267 9.19 -16.58 -6.80
C SER A 267 8.31 -15.41 -6.36
N LYS A 268 7.13 -15.23 -6.98
CA LYS A 268 6.19 -14.17 -6.60
C LYS A 268 5.67 -14.32 -5.16
N LYS A 269 5.38 -15.55 -4.73
CA LYS A 269 4.93 -15.87 -3.37
C LYS A 269 6.03 -15.60 -2.33
N MET A 270 7.25 -15.98 -2.68
CA MET A 270 8.45 -15.75 -1.87
C MET A 270 8.75 -14.26 -1.65
N GLU A 271 8.46 -13.39 -2.62
CA GLU A 271 8.71 -11.94 -2.50
C GLU A 271 7.54 -11.14 -1.87
N SER A 272 6.47 -11.80 -1.44
CA SER A 272 5.26 -11.11 -0.96
C SER A 272 5.47 -10.30 0.34
N TYR A 273 6.52 -10.61 1.13
CA TYR A 273 6.95 -9.80 2.28
C TYR A 273 7.26 -8.34 1.90
N LYS A 274 7.67 -8.07 0.64
CA LYS A 274 7.93 -6.69 0.16
C LYS A 274 6.69 -5.82 0.25
N CYS A 275 5.48 -6.39 0.09
CA CYS A 275 4.24 -5.64 0.29
C CYS A 275 4.06 -5.19 1.74
N VAL A 276 4.48 -6.02 2.70
CA VAL A 276 4.40 -5.74 4.13
C VAL A 276 5.41 -4.66 4.54
N LEU A 277 6.61 -4.68 3.95
CA LEU A 277 7.61 -3.63 4.18
C LEU A 277 7.13 -2.25 3.70
N ASN A 278 6.38 -2.22 2.59
CA ASN A 278 5.86 -0.98 2.00
C ASN A 278 4.48 -0.55 2.54
N SER A 279 3.90 -1.26 3.52
CA SER A 279 2.53 -0.98 3.99
C SER A 279 2.42 0.19 4.98
N LYS A 280 3.54 0.69 5.54
CA LYS A 280 3.54 1.67 6.64
C LYS A 280 2.69 2.91 6.36
N ALA A 281 2.85 3.53 5.19
CA ALA A 281 2.12 4.76 4.85
C ALA A 281 0.61 4.51 4.70
N ALA A 282 0.22 3.35 4.16
CA ALA A 282 -1.18 2.95 4.05
C ALA A 282 -1.78 2.68 5.44
N GLU A 283 -1.05 1.97 6.31
CA GLU A 283 -1.51 1.71 7.69
C GLU A 283 -1.68 3.00 8.50
N ASP A 284 -0.69 3.88 8.48
CA ASP A 284 -0.72 5.15 9.22
C ASP A 284 -1.88 6.04 8.73
N SER A 285 -2.11 6.11 7.41
CA SER A 285 -3.23 6.89 6.85
C SER A 285 -4.60 6.29 7.17
N LEU A 286 -4.78 4.97 6.96
CA LEU A 286 -6.05 4.28 7.25
C LEU A 286 -6.40 4.33 8.73
N ALA A 287 -5.42 4.14 9.64
CA ALA A 287 -5.66 4.24 11.08
C ALA A 287 -6.06 5.66 11.51
N ASN A 288 -5.50 6.70 10.87
CA ASN A 288 -5.91 8.08 11.11
C ASN A 288 -7.34 8.34 10.63
N PHE A 289 -7.74 7.82 9.47
CA PHE A 289 -9.08 8.00 8.92
C PHE A 289 -10.14 7.19 9.67
N ALA A 290 -9.83 5.96 10.10
CA ALA A 290 -10.75 5.08 10.81
C ALA A 290 -11.26 5.68 12.13
N ARG A 291 -10.48 6.58 12.76
CA ARG A 291 -10.89 7.29 13.99
C ARG A 291 -12.03 8.30 13.77
N TRP A 292 -12.24 8.76 12.55
CA TRP A 292 -13.32 9.69 12.21
C TRP A 292 -14.62 8.96 11.86
N GLU A 293 -14.58 7.63 11.72
CA GLU A 293 -15.72 6.85 11.30
C GLU A 293 -16.68 6.59 12.47
N PRO A 294 -18.01 6.64 12.24
CA PRO A 294 -18.97 6.07 13.19
C PRO A 294 -18.73 4.57 13.37
N ALA A 295 -19.33 3.99 14.41
CA ALA A 295 -19.33 2.54 14.61
C ALA A 295 -19.93 1.84 13.38
N HIS A 296 -19.26 0.79 12.89
CA HIS A 296 -19.66 0.07 11.68
C HIS A 296 -19.15 -1.38 11.72
N GLY A 297 -19.96 -2.31 11.20
CA GLY A 297 -19.61 -3.72 11.14
C GLY A 297 -19.25 -4.27 12.54
N PRO A 298 -18.08 -4.94 12.71
CA PRO A 298 -17.62 -5.42 14.00
C PRO A 298 -16.89 -4.36 14.84
N PHE A 299 -16.73 -3.13 14.34
CA PHE A 299 -15.92 -2.10 14.97
C PHE A 299 -16.78 -1.11 15.76
N ASN A 300 -16.57 -1.08 17.07
CA ASN A 300 -17.27 -0.19 17.99
C ASN A 300 -16.74 1.25 17.89
N TYR A 301 -17.49 2.18 18.48
CA TYR A 301 -17.00 3.54 18.70
C TYR A 301 -15.75 3.46 19.62
N TRP A 302 -14.69 4.18 19.25
CA TRP A 302 -13.38 4.17 19.96
C TRP A 302 -12.58 2.87 19.86
N HIS A 303 -12.79 2.11 18.78
CA HIS A 303 -11.95 0.95 18.46
C HIS A 303 -10.44 1.25 18.54
N PRO A 304 -9.59 0.32 19.03
CA PRO A 304 -8.17 0.56 19.30
C PRO A 304 -7.30 0.57 18.03
N TRP A 305 -7.55 1.48 17.10
CA TRP A 305 -6.81 1.61 15.82
C TRP A 305 -5.29 1.80 15.99
N LYS A 306 -4.83 2.33 17.13
CA LYS A 306 -3.40 2.43 17.43
C LYS A 306 -2.72 1.06 17.58
N GLN A 307 -3.44 0.04 18.04
CA GLN A 307 -2.88 -1.30 18.20
C GLN A 307 -2.63 -1.98 16.84
N TYR A 308 -3.45 -1.68 15.83
CA TYR A 308 -3.18 -2.11 14.45
C TYR A 308 -1.82 -1.61 13.94
N LEU A 309 -1.41 -0.39 14.32
CA LEU A 309 -0.09 0.15 13.95
C LEU A 309 1.05 -0.58 14.67
N LYS A 310 0.83 -1.05 15.91
CA LYS A 310 1.82 -1.87 16.62
C LYS A 310 1.96 -3.25 15.99
N VAL A 311 0.85 -3.90 15.66
CA VAL A 311 0.85 -5.15 14.90
C VAL A 311 1.57 -4.96 13.57
N GLY A 312 1.24 -3.92 12.81
CA GLY A 312 1.94 -3.59 11.56
C GLY A 312 3.45 -3.37 11.73
N SER A 313 3.86 -2.71 12.82
CA SER A 313 5.28 -2.55 13.20
C SER A 313 5.96 -3.90 13.43
N ALA A 314 5.33 -4.80 14.20
CA ALA A 314 5.84 -6.15 14.45
C ALA A 314 5.93 -6.98 13.16
N LEU A 315 4.90 -6.92 12.30
CA LEU A 315 4.88 -7.55 10.99
C LEU A 315 6.06 -7.09 10.10
N ARG A 316 6.33 -5.79 10.05
CA ARG A 316 7.49 -5.27 9.31
C ARG A 316 8.82 -5.76 9.86
N ARG A 317 8.99 -5.79 11.18
CA ARG A 317 10.20 -6.34 11.84
C ARG A 317 10.43 -7.81 11.44
N CYS A 318 9.38 -8.63 11.44
CA CYS A 318 9.44 -10.00 10.93
C CYS A 318 9.75 -10.06 9.42
N GLY A 319 9.13 -9.19 8.63
CA GLY A 319 9.36 -9.07 7.19
C GLY A 319 10.82 -8.73 6.82
N TYR A 320 11.55 -7.97 7.65
CA TYR A 320 12.98 -7.72 7.44
C TYR A 320 13.82 -9.00 7.64
N CYS A 321 13.50 -9.83 8.63
CA CYS A 321 14.17 -11.11 8.84
C CYS A 321 13.93 -12.05 7.65
N ILE A 322 12.67 -12.19 7.22
CA ILE A 322 12.30 -13.00 6.02
C ILE A 322 13.00 -12.47 4.77
N GLY A 323 13.04 -11.16 4.58
CA GLY A 323 13.75 -10.55 3.45
C GLY A 323 15.23 -10.88 3.43
N THR A 324 15.86 -10.98 4.61
CA THR A 324 17.28 -11.34 4.73
C THR A 324 17.51 -12.83 4.45
N ILE A 325 16.60 -13.71 4.88
CA ILE A 325 16.60 -15.14 4.50
C ILE A 325 16.47 -15.25 2.98
N ASN A 326 15.53 -14.53 2.37
CA ASN A 326 15.33 -14.51 0.93
C ASN A 326 16.57 -14.04 0.16
N SER A 327 17.26 -13.01 0.66
CA SER A 327 18.52 -12.53 0.07
C SER A 327 19.64 -13.56 0.13
N SER A 328 19.60 -14.48 1.10
CA SER A 328 20.60 -15.55 1.27
C SER A 328 20.48 -16.66 0.23
N ILE A 329 19.38 -16.71 -0.55
CA ILE A 329 19.16 -17.71 -1.61
C ILE A 329 20.13 -17.50 -2.79
N ASN A 330 20.43 -16.25 -3.13
CA ASN A 330 21.25 -15.88 -4.29
C ASN A 330 22.66 -15.41 -3.90
N SER A 331 23.11 -15.66 -2.67
CA SER A 331 24.42 -15.18 -2.22
C SER A 331 25.56 -15.94 -2.90
N GLU A 332 26.65 -15.24 -3.27
CA GLU A 332 27.85 -15.81 -3.90
C GLU A 332 28.52 -16.94 -3.08
N PHE A 333 28.23 -17.01 -1.78
CA PHE A 333 28.72 -18.04 -0.87
C PHE A 333 27.67 -19.14 -0.70
N GLU A 334 27.57 -20.02 -1.70
CA GLU A 334 26.66 -21.15 -1.62
C GLU A 334 27.16 -22.19 -0.61
N ALA A 335 26.29 -22.54 0.34
CA ALA A 335 26.60 -23.55 1.35
C ALA A 335 26.75 -24.96 0.73
N PRO A 336 27.63 -25.82 1.28
CA PRO A 336 27.76 -27.19 0.81
C PRO A 336 26.44 -27.98 0.87
N GLU A 337 26.17 -28.75 -0.18
CA GLU A 337 24.90 -29.47 -0.36
C GLU A 337 24.60 -30.50 0.75
N PHE A 338 25.64 -31.11 1.33
CA PHE A 338 25.47 -32.04 2.46
C PHE A 338 24.92 -31.33 3.71
N LEU A 339 25.35 -30.08 3.94
CA LEU A 339 24.95 -29.26 5.08
C LEU A 339 23.50 -28.79 4.90
N LYS A 340 23.16 -28.39 3.67
CA LYS A 340 21.79 -28.09 3.27
C LYS A 340 20.86 -29.27 3.52
N LYS A 341 21.23 -30.49 3.09
CA LYS A 341 20.42 -31.71 3.30
C LYS A 341 20.22 -32.07 4.76
N HIS A 342 21.27 -31.97 5.59
CA HIS A 342 21.17 -32.30 7.02
C HIS A 342 20.21 -31.36 7.77
N LEU A 343 20.20 -30.08 7.40
CA LEU A 343 19.43 -29.04 8.09
C LEU A 343 18.08 -28.73 7.45
N HIS A 344 17.86 -29.20 6.22
CA HIS A 344 16.63 -28.99 5.46
C HIS A 344 15.38 -29.34 6.29
N ASN A 345 15.35 -30.53 6.91
CA ASN A 345 14.18 -30.96 7.67
C ASN A 345 13.93 -30.06 8.88
N ALA A 346 14.94 -29.75 9.69
CA ALA A 346 14.80 -28.90 10.87
C ALA A 346 14.35 -27.47 10.50
N CYS A 347 14.93 -26.86 9.46
CA CYS A 347 14.56 -25.53 9.00
C CYS A 347 13.17 -25.48 8.38
N THR A 348 12.79 -26.47 7.57
CA THR A 348 11.44 -26.52 6.97
C THR A 348 10.36 -26.79 8.00
N THR A 349 10.61 -27.66 8.98
CA THR A 349 9.72 -27.88 10.12
C THR A 349 9.50 -26.58 10.91
N LEU A 350 10.58 -25.87 11.28
CA LEU A 350 10.46 -24.59 11.98
C LEU A 350 9.71 -23.54 11.16
N SER A 351 10.02 -23.40 9.87
CA SER A 351 9.30 -22.52 8.95
C SER A 351 7.81 -22.84 8.92
N SER A 352 7.45 -24.12 8.80
CA SER A 352 6.05 -24.55 8.71
C SER A 352 5.28 -24.22 9.99
N HIS A 353 5.83 -24.52 11.18
CA HIS A 353 5.18 -24.17 12.44
C HIS A 353 5.06 -22.65 12.61
N ALA A 354 6.09 -21.88 12.26
CA ALA A 354 6.08 -20.43 12.31
C ALA A 354 5.02 -19.82 11.35
N SER A 355 4.91 -20.34 10.13
CA SER A 355 3.88 -19.95 9.16
C SER A 355 2.48 -20.34 9.62
N ASN A 356 2.31 -21.47 10.32
CA ASN A 356 1.03 -21.86 10.90
C ASN A 356 0.58 -20.89 12.00
N VAL A 357 1.50 -20.37 12.82
CA VAL A 357 1.18 -19.29 13.78
C VAL A 357 0.67 -18.07 13.03
N LEU A 358 1.38 -17.61 12.00
CA LEU A 358 0.97 -16.44 11.20
C LEU A 358 -0.41 -16.63 10.52
N ARG A 359 -0.70 -17.82 9.98
CA ARG A 359 -2.01 -18.17 9.38
C ARG A 359 -3.13 -18.24 10.42
N GLU A 360 -2.85 -18.74 11.62
CA GLU A 360 -3.85 -18.74 12.70
C GLU A 360 -4.13 -17.31 13.19
N LEU A 361 -3.10 -16.45 13.29
CA LEU A 361 -3.27 -15.03 13.58
C LEU A 361 -4.05 -14.32 12.46
N ALA A 362 -3.80 -14.66 11.20
CA ALA A 362 -4.59 -14.17 10.07
C ALA A 362 -6.06 -14.57 10.23
N THR A 363 -6.32 -15.82 10.62
CA THR A 363 -7.68 -16.31 10.88
C THR A 363 -8.34 -15.53 12.02
N VAL A 364 -7.64 -15.27 13.13
CA VAL A 364 -8.14 -14.44 14.25
C VAL A 364 -8.51 -13.04 13.80
N MET A 365 -7.69 -12.42 12.95
CA MET A 365 -8.03 -11.13 12.36
C MET A 365 -9.29 -11.29 11.50
N ALA A 366 -9.29 -12.17 10.51
CA ALA A 366 -10.39 -12.35 9.57
C ALA A 366 -11.75 -12.64 10.23
N THR A 367 -11.78 -13.44 11.29
CA THR A 367 -13.02 -13.79 12.00
C THR A 367 -13.36 -12.82 13.13
N THR A 368 -12.43 -11.95 13.54
CA THR A 368 -12.55 -11.10 14.75
C THR A 368 -12.88 -11.91 16.01
N THR A 369 -12.32 -13.12 16.12
CA THR A 369 -12.53 -14.02 17.27
C THR A 369 -11.23 -14.47 17.90
N LYS A 370 -11.19 -14.58 19.24
CA LYS A 370 -10.05 -15.15 19.97
C LYS A 370 -9.88 -16.63 19.62
N SER A 371 -8.64 -17.06 19.34
CA SER A 371 -8.30 -18.47 19.08
C SER A 371 -7.49 -19.07 20.23
N SER A 372 -7.94 -20.21 20.74
CA SER A 372 -7.17 -21.01 21.71
C SER A 372 -6.01 -21.77 21.08
N LYS A 373 -5.94 -21.84 19.74
CA LYS A 373 -4.91 -22.60 19.01
C LYS A 373 -3.58 -21.85 18.91
N ILE A 374 -3.56 -20.53 19.08
CA ILE A 374 -2.34 -19.73 19.00
C ILE A 374 -1.28 -20.26 19.96
N ASN A 375 -1.64 -20.48 21.23
CA ASN A 375 -0.69 -20.98 22.23
C ASN A 375 -0.16 -22.38 21.89
N PHE A 376 -1.00 -23.23 21.27
CA PHE A 376 -0.57 -24.54 20.79
C PHE A 376 0.47 -24.42 19.68
N PHE A 377 0.19 -23.63 18.63
CA PHE A 377 1.12 -23.43 17.51
C PHE A 377 2.41 -22.71 17.92
N VAL A 378 2.32 -21.74 18.84
CA VAL A 378 3.51 -21.09 19.42
C VAL A 378 4.36 -22.12 20.18
N GLY A 379 3.72 -23.04 20.93
CA GLY A 379 4.39 -24.15 21.60
C GLY A 379 5.13 -25.07 20.63
N GLU A 380 4.49 -25.47 19.52
CA GLU A 380 5.13 -26.29 18.47
C GLU A 380 6.31 -25.56 17.81
N MET A 381 6.14 -24.26 17.50
CA MET A 381 7.21 -23.43 16.95
C MET A 381 8.41 -23.37 17.90
N GLN A 382 8.18 -23.15 19.19
CA GLN A 382 9.25 -23.11 20.20
C GLN A 382 9.94 -24.46 20.40
N HIS A 383 9.21 -25.57 20.25
CA HIS A 383 9.81 -26.90 20.21
C HIS A 383 10.74 -27.05 19.01
N ALA A 384 10.30 -26.69 17.81
CA ALA A 384 11.11 -26.74 16.60
C ALA A 384 12.35 -25.82 16.68
N VAL A 385 12.25 -24.66 17.34
CA VAL A 385 13.42 -23.80 17.63
C VAL A 385 14.47 -24.55 18.47
N LYS A 386 14.05 -25.31 19.49
CA LYS A 386 14.98 -26.09 20.33
C LYS A 386 15.64 -27.21 19.53
N GLU A 387 14.87 -27.91 18.69
CA GLU A 387 15.42 -28.95 17.80
C GLU A 387 16.45 -28.36 16.84
N LEU A 388 16.15 -27.24 16.18
CA LEU A 388 17.08 -26.58 15.27
C LEU A 388 18.37 -26.14 15.99
N ARG A 389 18.27 -25.60 17.21
CA ARG A 389 19.44 -25.25 18.03
C ARG A 389 20.29 -26.48 18.36
N ASN A 390 19.66 -27.59 18.71
CA ASN A 390 20.38 -28.84 18.98
C ASN A 390 21.09 -29.36 17.72
N THR A 391 20.44 -29.34 16.56
CA THR A 391 21.08 -29.72 15.29
C THR A 391 22.25 -28.81 14.94
N MET A 392 22.12 -27.50 15.20
CA MET A 392 23.21 -26.53 15.02
C MET A 392 24.40 -26.80 15.95
N ILE A 393 24.17 -27.19 17.21
CA ILE A 393 25.24 -27.55 18.16
C ILE A 393 25.95 -28.84 17.73
N CYS A 394 25.23 -29.79 17.12
CA CYS A 394 25.79 -31.05 16.62
C CYS A 394 26.54 -30.91 15.28
N LEU A 395 26.36 -29.80 14.56
CA LEU A 395 26.95 -29.52 13.25
C LEU A 395 28.49 -29.71 13.17
N PRO A 396 29.29 -29.30 14.18
CA PRO A 396 30.74 -29.49 14.16
C PRO A 396 31.18 -30.96 14.19
N ASN A 397 30.30 -31.89 14.59
CA ASN A 397 30.59 -33.32 14.74
C ASN A 397 30.11 -34.17 13.55
N CYS A 398 29.49 -33.58 12.53
CA CYS A 398 28.95 -34.32 11.39
C CYS A 398 30.00 -34.62 10.30
N TYR A 399 30.71 -35.75 10.43
CA TYR A 399 31.40 -36.40 9.30
C TYR A 399 31.00 -37.88 9.21
N PRO A 400 30.54 -38.38 8.04
CA PRO A 400 30.72 -39.76 7.65
C PRO A 400 32.14 -39.95 7.10
N THR A 401 32.92 -40.81 7.74
CA THR A 401 34.16 -41.37 7.19
C THR A 401 33.81 -42.27 6.00
N THR A 402 33.74 -41.73 4.78
CA THR A 402 33.71 -42.56 3.57
C THR A 402 34.42 -41.86 2.42
N ARG A 403 35.76 -41.97 2.41
CA ARG A 403 36.53 -42.00 1.17
C ARG A 403 36.98 -43.45 0.97
N PRO A 404 36.81 -44.06 -0.22
CA PRO A 404 37.42 -45.36 -0.47
C PRO A 404 38.94 -45.23 -0.33
N PRO A 405 39.64 -46.26 0.20
CA PRO A 405 41.07 -46.19 0.39
C PRO A 405 41.77 -46.01 -0.97
N PRO A 406 42.87 -45.23 -1.05
CA PRO A 406 43.71 -45.24 -2.24
C PRO A 406 44.27 -46.66 -2.47
N PRO A 407 44.63 -47.03 -3.70
CA PRO A 407 45.23 -48.33 -3.97
C PRO A 407 46.47 -48.51 -3.08
N LEU A 408 46.56 -49.66 -2.43
CA LEU A 408 47.72 -50.09 -1.67
C LEU A 408 48.94 -50.10 -2.61
N GLU A 409 49.83 -49.13 -2.44
CA GLU A 409 51.25 -49.33 -2.74
C GLU A 409 51.98 -49.49 -1.42
N CYS A 410 52.54 -50.67 -1.23
CA CYS A 410 53.45 -50.97 -0.12
C CYS A 410 54.73 -50.17 -0.31
N ASP A 411 55.02 -49.24 0.59
CA ASP A 411 56.37 -49.17 1.16
C ASP A 411 56.41 -48.41 2.49
N GLY A 412 57.18 -48.95 3.41
CA GLY A 412 57.14 -48.60 4.83
C GLY A 412 57.83 -47.28 5.19
N LYS A 413 57.18 -46.48 6.04
CA LYS A 413 57.72 -45.97 7.31
C LYS A 413 56.67 -45.13 8.05
N ALA A 414 56.72 -45.24 9.37
CA ALA A 414 55.78 -44.71 10.34
C ALA A 414 55.51 -43.20 10.23
N GLY A 415 54.24 -42.84 10.47
CA GLY A 415 53.78 -41.46 10.64
C GLY A 415 52.25 -41.40 10.74
N ILE A 416 51.69 -41.75 11.91
CA ILE A 416 50.27 -41.49 12.20
C ILE A 416 50.10 -39.98 12.35
N THR A 417 49.55 -39.34 11.32
CA THR A 417 48.90 -38.03 11.46
C THR A 417 47.47 -38.15 10.97
N THR A 418 46.56 -38.36 11.92
CA THR A 418 45.12 -38.20 11.75
C THR A 418 44.84 -36.73 11.51
N LYS A 419 44.83 -36.28 10.24
CA LYS A 419 44.30 -34.96 9.89
C LYS A 419 42.78 -35.05 9.89
N ALA A 420 42.18 -34.68 11.02
CA ALA A 420 40.79 -34.29 11.06
C ALA A 420 40.64 -33.02 10.20
N THR A 421 40.04 -33.13 9.02
CA THR A 421 39.70 -31.96 8.22
C THR A 421 38.52 -31.28 8.90
N THR A 422 38.82 -30.26 9.70
CA THR A 422 37.84 -29.35 10.28
C THR A 422 37.11 -28.60 9.18
N LEU A 423 35.78 -28.63 9.18
CA LEU A 423 34.94 -27.82 8.29
C LEU A 423 35.41 -26.36 8.34
N SER A 424 35.62 -25.72 7.19
CA SER A 424 36.10 -24.34 7.20
C SER A 424 34.97 -23.41 7.66
N MET A 425 35.31 -22.41 8.48
CA MET A 425 34.33 -21.47 9.03
C MET A 425 33.55 -20.72 7.93
N THR A 426 34.14 -20.58 6.74
CA THR A 426 33.54 -20.00 5.54
C THR A 426 32.40 -20.84 4.94
N GLU A 427 32.42 -22.16 5.12
CA GLU A 427 31.38 -23.08 4.60
C GLU A 427 30.17 -23.19 5.54
N ILE A 428 30.39 -23.01 6.85
CA ILE A 428 29.32 -23.06 7.87
C ILE A 428 28.54 -21.75 7.93
N LEU A 429 29.22 -20.63 7.72
CA LEU A 429 28.70 -19.29 7.98
C LEU A 429 27.36 -18.99 7.27
N PRO A 430 27.15 -19.31 5.98
CA PRO A 430 25.88 -19.02 5.30
C PRO A 430 24.70 -19.77 5.93
N VAL A 431 24.90 -21.04 6.28
CA VAL A 431 23.82 -21.86 6.87
C VAL A 431 23.57 -21.47 8.32
N ALA A 432 24.61 -21.20 9.10
CA ALA A 432 24.48 -20.67 10.46
C ALA A 432 23.74 -19.34 10.49
N THR A 433 23.95 -18.49 9.48
CA THR A 433 23.24 -17.22 9.32
C THR A 433 21.75 -17.46 9.06
N VAL A 434 21.39 -18.34 8.12
CA VAL A 434 19.97 -18.67 7.82
C VAL A 434 19.28 -19.28 9.05
N MET A 435 19.93 -20.18 9.78
CA MET A 435 19.38 -20.74 11.02
C MET A 435 19.14 -19.67 12.08
N SER A 436 20.12 -18.79 12.29
CA SER A 436 20.01 -17.70 13.26
C SER A 436 18.88 -16.74 12.89
N LEU A 437 18.73 -16.41 11.60
CA LEU A 437 17.64 -15.59 11.09
C LEU A 437 16.27 -16.28 11.24
N LEU A 438 16.20 -17.61 11.07
CA LEU A 438 14.96 -18.36 11.24
C LEU A 438 14.53 -18.42 12.71
N ILE A 439 15.48 -18.60 13.63
CA ILE A 439 15.24 -18.51 15.08
C ILE A 439 14.79 -17.09 15.46
N GLU A 440 15.46 -16.06 14.93
CA GLU A 440 15.06 -14.67 15.14
C GLU A 440 13.66 -14.40 14.58
N THR A 441 13.32 -14.95 13.42
CA THR A 441 11.99 -14.84 12.81
C THR A 441 10.92 -15.44 13.73
N ALA A 442 11.18 -16.60 14.34
CA ALA A 442 10.28 -17.22 15.31
C ALA A 442 10.02 -16.31 16.53
N VAL A 443 11.06 -15.65 17.06
CA VAL A 443 10.93 -14.65 18.14
C VAL A 443 10.07 -13.46 17.70
N ARG A 444 10.24 -12.97 16.47
CA ARG A 444 9.39 -11.89 15.93
C ARG A 444 7.94 -12.32 15.74
N ILE A 445 7.69 -13.57 15.38
CA ILE A 445 6.33 -14.11 15.24
C ILE A 445 5.64 -14.25 16.59
N GLU A 446 6.37 -14.60 17.64
CA GLU A 446 5.86 -14.60 19.01
C GLU A 446 5.44 -13.19 19.46
N ASP A 447 6.27 -12.16 19.21
CA ASP A 447 5.89 -10.75 19.44
C ASP A 447 4.65 -10.35 18.63
N ILE A 448 4.52 -10.79 17.37
CA ILE A 448 3.28 -10.55 16.59
C ILE A 448 2.07 -11.20 17.27
N ALA A 449 2.21 -12.44 17.76
CA ALA A 449 1.13 -13.14 18.45
C ALA A 449 0.69 -12.40 19.72
N GLU A 450 1.64 -11.88 20.51
CA GLU A 450 1.37 -11.04 21.68
C GLU A 450 0.61 -9.76 21.29
N GLN A 451 1.09 -9.00 20.29
CA GLN A 451 0.43 -7.77 19.85
C GLN A 451 -0.98 -8.01 19.29
N VAL A 452 -1.22 -9.14 18.61
CA VAL A 452 -2.54 -9.52 18.11
C VAL A 452 -3.47 -9.93 19.26
N ASN A 453 -2.97 -10.64 20.28
CA ASN A 453 -3.74 -10.97 21.47
C ASN A 453 -4.12 -9.71 22.27
N ASP A 454 -3.19 -8.78 22.47
CA ASP A 454 -3.43 -7.48 23.10
C ASP A 454 -4.50 -6.68 22.33
N LEU A 455 -4.42 -6.69 21.00
CA LEU A 455 -5.42 -6.07 20.14
C LEU A 455 -6.79 -6.75 20.32
N ALA A 456 -6.83 -8.08 20.30
CA ALA A 456 -8.06 -8.85 20.45
C ALA A 456 -8.72 -8.66 21.83
N GLU A 457 -7.91 -8.44 22.87
CA GLU A 457 -8.41 -8.09 24.20
C GLU A 457 -9.00 -6.69 24.24
N GLN A 458 -8.29 -5.68 23.74
CA GLN A 458 -8.77 -4.29 23.75
C GLN A 458 -9.92 -4.03 22.77
N ALA A 459 -10.05 -4.85 21.74
CA ALA A 459 -11.12 -4.78 20.76
C ALA A 459 -12.31 -5.69 21.09
N ASP A 460 -12.32 -6.32 22.28
CA ASP A 460 -13.37 -7.23 22.74
C ASP A 460 -13.73 -8.32 21.71
N PHE A 461 -12.71 -8.94 21.10
CA PHE A 461 -12.94 -10.03 20.15
C PHE A 461 -13.69 -11.17 20.83
N LYS A 462 -14.72 -11.69 20.15
CA LYS A 462 -15.58 -12.74 20.70
C LYS A 462 -14.78 -14.04 20.85
N PRO A 463 -15.03 -14.86 21.88
CA PRO A 463 -14.46 -16.20 21.92
C PRO A 463 -14.97 -17.02 20.74
N ALA A 464 -14.11 -17.84 20.13
CA ALA A 464 -14.53 -18.78 19.10
C ALA A 464 -15.60 -19.72 19.68
N THR A 465 -16.83 -19.67 19.15
CA THR A 465 -17.88 -20.61 19.54
C THR A 465 -17.45 -22.01 19.12
N SER A 466 -17.18 -22.88 20.10
CA SER A 466 -17.02 -24.31 19.83
C SER A 466 -18.30 -24.77 19.12
N LYS A 467 -18.21 -25.15 17.85
CA LYS A 467 -19.30 -25.90 17.21
C LYS A 467 -19.53 -27.13 18.08
N LYS A 468 -20.59 -27.12 18.91
CA LYS A 468 -21.11 -28.34 19.53
C LYS A 468 -21.45 -29.24 18.37
N VAL A 469 -20.66 -30.30 18.19
CA VAL A 469 -21.07 -31.46 17.42
C VAL A 469 -22.35 -31.94 18.10
N GLN A 470 -23.50 -31.60 17.51
CA GLN A 470 -24.74 -32.28 17.84
C GLN A 470 -24.54 -33.72 17.37
N SER A 471 -24.08 -34.55 18.30
CA SER A 471 -24.33 -35.99 18.29
C SER A 471 -25.85 -36.13 18.19
N VAL A 472 -26.35 -36.33 16.97
CA VAL A 472 -27.68 -36.90 16.77
C VAL A 472 -27.58 -38.33 17.28
N LYS A 473 -27.97 -38.50 18.55
CA LYS A 473 -28.36 -39.79 19.10
C LYS A 473 -29.83 -39.99 18.77
N ASN A 474 -30.10 -41.21 18.30
CA ASN A 474 -31.36 -41.87 17.96
C ASN A 474 -31.82 -41.70 16.52
#